data_AF-A0A6G3MHM8-F1
#
_entry.id   AF-A0A6G3MHM8-F1
#
_cell.length_a   1.000
_cell.length_b   1.000
_cell.length_c   1.000
_cell.angle_alpha   90.00
_cell.angle_beta   90.00
_cell.angle_gamma   90.00
#
_symmetry.space_group_name_H-M   'P 1'
#
loop_
_entity.id
_entity.type
_entity.pdbx_description
1 polymer ?
#
loop_
_entity_poly.entity_id
_entity_poly.type
_entity_poly.pdbx_seq_one_letter_code
_entity_poly.pdbx_strand_id
1 'polypeptide(L)'
;MDDQETYFKYIHESATVESEEEEEYDSDGNVINTYKKREIIPLTPIDHSSIKYSNFQKNFHLSHQDLDKLKPEEIEKLRKNLDIKVSGLGAIPPCVSFAYFGFDDSLLETIRKHSYYTPTPIQAQGIPVVLSGRDLIGIAQTGSGKTAAYLLPMMIHVIDQPEI
;
A
#
# COMPACT_ATOMS: atom_id res chain seq x y z
N MET A 1 33.37 8.69 0.01
CA MET A 1 33.15 9.08 1.43
C MET A 1 31.92 8.32 1.86
N ASP A 2 32.04 7.52 2.92
CA ASP A 2 31.07 6.48 3.28
C ASP A 2 29.69 7.09 3.61
N ASP A 3 28.65 6.64 2.90
CA ASP A 3 27.27 7.06 3.14
C ASP A 3 26.82 6.72 4.58
N GLN A 4 27.40 5.66 5.16
CA GLN A 4 27.20 5.31 6.56
C GLN A 4 27.78 6.36 7.51
N GLU A 5 28.97 6.88 7.23
CA GLU A 5 29.64 7.88 8.07
C GLU A 5 28.86 9.21 8.07
N THR A 6 28.24 9.55 6.93
CA THR A 6 27.34 10.71 6.80
C THR A 6 26.04 10.52 7.57
N TYR A 7 25.45 9.32 7.54
CA TYR A 7 24.25 8.97 8.31
C TYR A 7 24.52 8.98 9.82
N PHE A 8 25.62 8.38 10.28
CA PHE A 8 26.00 8.38 11.70
C PHE A 8 26.32 9.78 12.21
N LYS A 9 26.98 10.62 11.40
CA LYS A 9 27.22 12.03 11.74
C LYS A 9 25.91 12.82 11.87
N TYR A 10 24.96 12.60 10.97
CA TYR A 10 23.64 13.24 11.03
C TYR A 10 22.82 12.79 12.25
N ILE A 11 22.80 11.48 12.54
CA ILE A 11 22.14 10.93 13.74
C ILE A 11 22.75 11.54 15.00
N HIS A 12 24.08 11.70 15.06
CA HIS A 12 24.73 12.36 16.19
C HIS A 12 24.39 13.85 16.31
N GLU A 13 24.34 14.60 15.22
CA GLU A 13 23.96 16.03 15.22
C GLU A 13 22.46 16.25 15.52
N SER A 14 21.59 15.30 15.17
CA SER A 14 20.15 15.38 15.46
C SER A 14 19.76 14.80 16.81
N ALA A 15 20.55 13.89 17.38
CA ALA A 15 20.33 13.33 18.72
C ALA A 15 20.70 14.31 19.86
N THR A 16 21.45 15.38 19.60
CA THR A 16 21.75 16.41 20.61
C THR A 16 20.58 17.32 20.97
N VAL A 17 19.40 17.11 20.41
CA VAL A 17 18.16 17.74 20.90
C VAL A 17 17.58 16.86 22.02
N GLU A 18 18.29 16.76 23.14
CA GLU A 18 17.64 16.36 24.40
C GLU A 18 16.72 17.51 24.81
N SER A 19 15.41 17.32 24.65
CA SER A 19 14.45 18.23 25.24
C SER A 19 14.44 18.02 26.74
N GLU A 20 15.06 18.93 27.49
CA GLU A 20 14.79 19.08 28.93
C GLU A 20 13.30 19.41 29.09
N GLU A 21 12.50 18.40 29.45
CA GLU A 21 11.07 18.55 29.73
C GLU A 21 10.91 19.18 31.12
N GLU A 22 10.96 20.51 31.22
CA GLU A 22 10.49 21.22 32.42
C GLU A 22 8.96 21.12 32.50
N GLU A 23 8.47 20.30 33.43
CA GLU A 23 7.05 20.17 33.76
C GLU A 23 6.57 21.44 34.48
N GLU A 24 5.64 22.15 33.87
CA GLU A 24 5.02 23.34 34.46
C GLU A 24 3.72 22.91 35.20
N TYR A 25 3.45 23.50 36.36
CA TYR A 25 2.32 23.13 37.23
C TYR A 25 1.39 24.33 37.44
N ASP A 26 0.07 24.11 37.44
CA ASP A 26 -0.90 25.14 37.83
C ASP A 26 -0.89 25.40 39.35
N SER A 27 -1.64 26.41 39.80
CA SER A 27 -1.75 26.78 41.21
C SER A 27 -2.34 25.67 42.09
N ASP A 28 -3.01 24.69 41.50
CA ASP A 28 -3.63 23.54 42.18
C ASP A 28 -2.73 22.29 42.13
N GLY A 29 -1.51 22.41 41.55
CA GLY A 29 -0.52 21.34 41.47
C GLY A 29 -0.75 20.33 40.34
N ASN A 30 -1.58 20.65 39.34
CA ASN A 30 -1.74 19.80 38.16
C ASN A 30 -0.71 20.15 37.09
N VAL A 31 -0.19 19.13 36.41
CA VAL A 31 0.72 19.32 35.26
C VAL A 31 -0.05 20.03 34.14
N ILE A 32 0.37 21.24 33.80
CA ILE A 32 -0.13 21.93 32.61
C ILE A 32 0.64 21.39 31.40
N ASN A 33 -0.06 20.57 30.61
CA ASN A 33 0.46 20.02 29.37
C ASN A 33 0.55 21.15 28.33
N THR A 34 1.60 21.97 28.43
CA THR A 34 1.93 22.91 27.37
C THR A 34 2.39 22.07 26.19
N TYR A 35 1.52 21.91 25.19
CA TYR A 35 1.89 21.30 23.92
C TYR A 35 2.95 22.21 23.27
N LYS A 36 4.20 22.13 23.72
CA LYS A 36 5.34 22.72 23.03
C LYS A 36 5.32 22.08 21.66
N LYS A 37 4.95 22.89 20.66
CA LYS A 37 4.92 22.50 19.25
C LYS A 37 6.32 21.99 18.92
N ARG A 38 6.49 20.67 18.87
CA ARG A 38 7.76 20.05 18.50
C ARG A 38 8.14 20.64 17.14
N GLU A 39 9.28 21.31 17.08
CA GLU A 39 9.83 21.77 15.81
C GLU A 39 10.23 20.52 15.02
N ILE A 40 9.37 20.14 14.07
CA ILE A 40 9.66 19.05 13.16
C ILE A 40 10.71 19.59 12.20
N ILE A 41 11.97 19.21 12.42
CA ILE A 41 13.07 19.53 11.49
C ILE A 41 12.80 18.73 10.21
N PRO A 42 12.50 19.39 9.07
CA PRO A 42 12.22 18.69 7.83
C PRO A 42 13.51 18.03 7.33
N LEU A 43 13.40 16.76 6.90
CA LEU A 43 14.50 16.09 6.23
C LEU A 43 14.86 16.83 4.94
N THR A 44 16.15 16.87 4.61
CA THR A 44 16.60 17.40 3.32
C THR A 44 16.04 16.54 2.18
N PRO A 45 15.42 17.14 1.15
CA PRO A 45 14.97 16.39 -0.01
C PRO A 45 16.13 15.70 -0.72
N ILE A 46 16.00 14.40 -1.01
CA ILE A 46 17.00 13.64 -1.76
C ILE A 46 16.78 13.89 -3.25
N ASP A 47 17.84 14.27 -3.97
CA ASP A 47 17.80 14.38 -5.42
C ASP A 47 17.99 13.01 -6.09
N HIS A 48 16.87 12.42 -6.50
CA HIS A 48 16.84 11.13 -7.18
C HIS A 48 17.36 11.18 -8.63
N SER A 49 17.63 12.35 -9.21
CA SER A 49 18.05 12.47 -10.62
C SER A 49 19.44 11.89 -10.91
N SER A 50 20.30 11.84 -9.89
CA SER A 50 21.69 11.34 -10.00
C SER A 50 21.84 9.88 -9.57
N ILE A 51 20.81 9.29 -8.95
CA ILE A 51 20.85 7.92 -8.42
C ILE A 51 20.45 6.93 -9.51
N LYS A 52 21.30 5.94 -9.77
CA LYS A 52 21.02 4.86 -10.72
C LYS A 52 20.32 3.70 -10.02
N TYR A 53 19.01 3.58 -10.20
CA TYR A 53 18.22 2.46 -9.68
C TYR A 53 18.26 1.25 -10.61
N SER A 54 18.28 0.05 -10.02
CA SER A 54 18.05 -1.20 -10.76
C SER A 54 16.61 -1.26 -11.26
N ASN A 55 16.42 -1.80 -12.47
CA ASN A 55 15.07 -2.08 -12.96
C ASN A 55 14.45 -3.21 -12.14
N PHE A 56 13.13 -3.13 -11.96
CA PHE A 56 12.37 -4.10 -11.20
C PHE A 56 11.04 -4.38 -11.90
N GLN A 57 10.49 -5.57 -11.71
CA GLN A 57 9.25 -5.96 -12.37
C GLN A 57 8.06 -5.34 -11.63
N LYS A 58 7.17 -4.70 -12.38
CA LYS A 58 5.96 -4.05 -11.83
C LYS A 58 4.67 -4.76 -12.19
N ASN A 59 4.62 -5.44 -13.34
CA ASN A 59 3.41 -6.07 -13.84
C ASN A 59 3.44 -7.57 -13.61
N PHE A 60 2.65 -8.01 -12.64
CA PHE A 60 2.40 -9.41 -12.26
C PHE A 60 0.96 -9.82 -12.56
N HIS A 61 0.19 -8.98 -13.26
CA HIS A 61 -1.21 -9.27 -13.55
C HIS A 61 -1.32 -10.35 -14.63
N LEU A 62 -1.96 -11.46 -14.27
CA LEU A 62 -2.32 -12.55 -15.17
C LEU A 62 -3.84 -12.53 -15.37
N SER A 63 -4.30 -12.22 -16.58
CA SER A 63 -5.72 -12.24 -16.90
C SER A 63 -6.23 -13.68 -17.02
N HIS A 64 -7.39 -13.96 -16.44
CA HIS A 64 -8.07 -15.25 -16.58
C HIS A 64 -8.93 -15.25 -17.85
N GLN A 65 -9.02 -16.40 -18.55
CA GLN A 65 -9.76 -16.53 -19.82
C GLN A 65 -11.21 -16.05 -19.74
N ASP A 66 -11.85 -16.21 -18.58
CA ASP A 66 -13.23 -15.79 -18.37
C ASP A 66 -13.36 -14.26 -18.33
N LEU A 67 -12.34 -13.55 -17.84
CA LEU A 67 -12.33 -12.09 -17.79
C LEU A 67 -12.08 -11.49 -19.18
N ASP A 68 -11.23 -12.13 -19.99
CA ASP A 68 -10.95 -11.71 -21.36
C ASP A 68 -12.17 -11.84 -22.29
N LYS A 69 -13.08 -12.75 -21.98
CA LYS A 69 -14.33 -12.96 -22.73
C LYS A 69 -15.43 -11.97 -22.37
N LEU A 70 -15.31 -11.25 -21.25
CA LEU A 70 -16.35 -10.32 -20.79
C LEU A 70 -16.46 -9.12 -21.72
N LYS A 71 -17.69 -8.83 -22.14
CA LYS A 71 -17.99 -7.61 -22.90
C LYS A 71 -17.94 -6.39 -21.98
N PRO A 72 -17.66 -5.18 -22.51
CA PRO A 72 -17.68 -3.95 -21.72
C PRO A 72 -19.00 -3.73 -20.94
N GLU A 73 -20.13 -4.11 -21.52
CA GLU A 73 -21.44 -4.03 -20.87
C GLU A 73 -21.56 -4.96 -19.65
N GLU A 74 -20.96 -6.14 -19.71
CA GLU A 74 -20.98 -7.12 -18.62
C GLU A 74 -20.05 -6.69 -17.50
N ILE A 75 -18.91 -6.10 -17.84
CA ILE A 75 -17.99 -5.49 -16.88
C ILE A 75 -18.69 -4.36 -16.13
N GLU A 76 -19.44 -3.51 -16.82
CA GLU A 76 -20.17 -2.41 -16.19
C GLU A 76 -21.32 -2.91 -15.31
N LYS A 77 -22.05 -3.94 -15.75
CA LYS A 77 -23.05 -4.63 -14.92
C LYS A 77 -22.42 -5.22 -13.67
N LEU A 78 -21.25 -5.84 -13.78
CA LEU A 78 -20.53 -6.42 -12.66
C LEU A 78 -20.08 -5.34 -11.66
N ARG A 79 -19.52 -4.23 -12.14
CA ARG A 79 -19.17 -3.08 -11.30
C ARG A 79 -20.40 -2.51 -10.59
N LYS A 80 -21.53 -2.37 -11.29
CA LYS A 80 -22.78 -1.92 -10.69
C LYS A 80 -23.30 -2.87 -9.61
N ASN A 81 -23.22 -4.17 -9.83
CA ASN A 81 -23.65 -5.19 -8.86
C ASN A 81 -22.77 -5.19 -7.59
N LEU A 82 -21.50 -4.85 -7.72
CA LEU A 82 -20.55 -4.76 -6.61
C LEU A 82 -20.48 -3.36 -5.98
N ASP A 83 -21.30 -2.40 -6.44
CA ASP A 83 -21.27 -0.98 -6.05
C ASP A 83 -19.88 -0.33 -6.24
N ILE A 84 -19.24 -0.62 -7.37
CA ILE A 84 -17.91 -0.14 -7.73
C ILE A 84 -18.04 0.98 -8.75
N LYS A 85 -17.33 2.09 -8.52
CA LYS A 85 -17.14 3.17 -9.49
C LYS A 85 -15.67 3.29 -9.80
N VAL A 86 -15.33 3.39 -11.08
CA VAL A 86 -13.93 3.51 -11.54
C VAL A 86 -13.77 4.77 -12.37
N SER A 87 -12.72 5.52 -12.07
CA SER A 87 -12.24 6.65 -12.87
C SER A 87 -10.79 6.38 -13.31
N GLY A 88 -10.43 6.88 -14.49
CA GLY A 88 -9.09 6.70 -15.07
C GLY A 88 -9.06 5.83 -16.32
N LEU A 89 -7.91 5.81 -16.99
CA LEU A 89 -7.71 5.08 -18.24
C LEU A 89 -7.38 3.60 -17.99
N GLY A 90 -7.86 2.72 -18.88
CA GLY A 90 -7.48 1.30 -18.88
C GLY A 90 -7.91 0.52 -17.63
N ALA A 91 -9.11 0.79 -17.10
CA ALA A 91 -9.63 0.11 -15.92
C ALA A 91 -9.76 -1.42 -16.14
N ILE A 92 -8.94 -2.19 -15.44
CA ILE A 92 -8.95 -3.66 -15.49
C ILE A 92 -10.31 -4.17 -14.96
N PRO A 93 -10.90 -5.23 -15.53
CA PRO A 93 -12.14 -5.80 -15.03
C PRO A 93 -12.04 -6.25 -13.56
N PRO A 94 -13.10 -6.11 -12.76
CA PRO A 94 -13.09 -6.64 -11.40
C PRO A 94 -13.15 -8.18 -11.42
N CYS A 95 -12.40 -8.81 -10.52
CA CYS A 95 -12.36 -10.27 -10.39
C CYS A 95 -13.28 -10.74 -9.27
N VAL A 96 -14.14 -11.73 -9.55
CA VAL A 96 -15.13 -12.26 -8.59
C VAL A 96 -14.64 -13.45 -7.77
N SER A 97 -13.42 -13.94 -8.03
CA SER A 97 -12.83 -15.10 -7.37
C SER A 97 -11.35 -14.86 -7.12
N PHE A 98 -10.84 -15.29 -5.95
CA PHE A 98 -9.41 -15.24 -5.65
C PHE A 98 -8.57 -16.06 -6.65
N ALA A 99 -9.14 -17.11 -7.23
CA ALA A 99 -8.46 -17.93 -8.24
C ALA A 99 -8.16 -17.18 -9.54
N TYR A 100 -8.82 -16.04 -9.79
CA TYR A 100 -8.61 -15.25 -11.01
C TYR A 100 -7.47 -14.23 -10.89
N PHE A 101 -6.84 -14.11 -9.72
CA PHE A 101 -5.72 -13.17 -9.52
C PHE A 101 -4.35 -13.75 -9.92
N GLY A 102 -4.27 -15.03 -10.28
CA GLY A 102 -2.99 -15.69 -10.61
C GLY A 102 -2.11 -15.98 -9.38
N PHE A 103 -2.73 -16.09 -8.20
CA PHE A 103 -2.04 -16.48 -6.97
C PHE A 103 -1.60 -17.95 -7.02
N ASP A 104 -0.47 -18.25 -6.35
CA ASP A 104 -0.04 -19.63 -6.18
C ASP A 104 -1.02 -20.45 -5.31
N ASP A 105 -0.95 -21.77 -5.42
CA ASP A 105 -1.84 -22.68 -4.71
C ASP A 105 -1.69 -22.57 -3.18
N SER A 106 -0.50 -22.25 -2.67
CA SER A 106 -0.22 -22.13 -1.23
C SER A 106 -0.94 -20.94 -0.62
N LEU A 107 -0.91 -19.79 -1.31
CA LEU A 107 -1.62 -18.57 -0.96
C LEU A 107 -3.12 -18.78 -1.05
N LEU A 108 -3.61 -19.41 -2.13
CA LEU A 108 -5.03 -19.73 -2.28
C LEU A 108 -5.53 -20.67 -1.18
N GLU A 109 -4.74 -21.68 -0.79
CA GLU A 109 -5.08 -22.57 0.32
C GLU A 109 -5.14 -21.80 1.65
N THR A 110 -4.20 -20.87 1.88
CA THR A 110 -4.17 -20.02 3.07
C THR A 110 -5.39 -19.09 3.14
N ILE A 111 -5.73 -18.43 2.03
CA ILE A 111 -6.93 -17.59 1.91
C ILE A 111 -8.20 -18.40 2.27
N ARG A 112 -8.31 -19.64 1.75
CA ARG A 112 -9.42 -20.54 2.07
C ARG A 112 -9.43 -20.97 3.54
N LYS A 113 -8.28 -21.29 4.13
CA LYS A 113 -8.15 -21.65 5.56
C LYS A 113 -8.65 -20.52 6.48
N HIS A 114 -8.42 -19.28 6.09
CA HIS A 114 -8.93 -18.10 6.79
C HIS A 114 -10.39 -17.74 6.44
N SER A 115 -11.12 -18.63 5.76
CA SER A 115 -12.54 -18.46 5.39
C SER A 115 -12.82 -17.25 4.49
N TYR A 116 -11.85 -16.83 3.67
CA TYR A 116 -12.07 -15.83 2.63
C TYR A 116 -12.54 -16.52 1.35
N TYR A 117 -13.84 -16.55 1.13
CA TYR A 117 -14.44 -17.25 -0.02
C TYR A 117 -14.45 -16.41 -1.30
N THR A 118 -14.74 -15.11 -1.17
CA THR A 118 -14.85 -14.19 -2.31
C THR A 118 -14.15 -12.87 -1.98
N PRO A 119 -13.53 -12.21 -2.98
CA PRO A 119 -12.95 -10.90 -2.77
C PRO A 119 -14.05 -9.86 -2.50
N THR A 120 -13.81 -8.96 -1.56
CA THR A 120 -14.69 -7.80 -1.34
C THR A 120 -14.66 -6.85 -2.54
N PRO A 121 -15.63 -5.92 -2.71
CA PRO A 121 -15.64 -5.02 -3.88
C PRO A 121 -14.33 -4.26 -4.10
N ILE A 122 -13.71 -3.75 -3.03
CA ILE A 122 -12.43 -3.05 -3.14
C ILE A 122 -11.27 -3.97 -3.50
N GLN A 123 -11.31 -5.24 -3.08
CA GLN A 123 -10.32 -6.25 -3.47
C GLN A 123 -10.51 -6.67 -4.92
N ALA A 124 -11.76 -6.94 -5.33
CA ALA A 124 -12.14 -7.38 -6.66
C ALA A 124 -11.63 -6.44 -7.75
N GLN A 125 -11.77 -5.12 -7.53
CA GLN A 125 -11.31 -4.10 -8.47
C GLN A 125 -9.88 -3.63 -8.21
N GLY A 126 -9.43 -3.62 -6.94
CA GLY A 126 -8.13 -3.05 -6.55
C GLY A 126 -6.96 -3.99 -6.81
N ILE A 127 -7.06 -5.26 -6.40
CA ILE A 127 -5.98 -6.25 -6.54
C ILE A 127 -5.46 -6.34 -7.99
N PRO A 128 -6.30 -6.49 -9.04
CA PRO A 128 -5.78 -6.65 -10.39
C PRO A 128 -5.11 -5.35 -10.90
N VAL A 129 -5.55 -4.18 -10.43
CA VAL A 129 -4.90 -2.90 -10.75
C VAL A 129 -3.52 -2.81 -10.11
N VAL A 130 -3.37 -3.17 -8.84
CA VAL A 130 -2.07 -3.16 -8.16
C VAL A 130 -1.12 -4.22 -8.75
N LEU A 131 -1.63 -5.41 -9.07
CA LEU A 131 -0.84 -6.44 -9.76
C LEU A 131 -0.35 -5.98 -11.14
N SER A 132 -1.11 -5.11 -11.82
CA SER A 132 -0.67 -4.56 -13.11
C SER A 132 0.46 -3.52 -13.01
N GLY A 133 0.89 -3.18 -11.79
CA GLY A 133 1.93 -2.19 -11.54
C GLY A 133 1.46 -0.75 -11.68
N ARG A 134 0.15 -0.52 -11.61
CA ARG A 134 -0.47 0.79 -11.73
C ARG A 134 -0.73 1.43 -10.38
N ASP A 135 -0.64 2.75 -10.35
CA ASP A 135 -1.06 3.55 -9.21
C ASP A 135 -2.59 3.50 -9.07
N LEU A 136 -3.04 3.34 -7.83
CA LEU A 136 -4.44 3.19 -7.46
C LEU A 136 -4.77 4.06 -6.25
N ILE A 137 -5.84 4.84 -6.36
CA ILE A 137 -6.51 5.47 -5.21
C ILE A 137 -7.79 4.68 -4.93
N GLY A 138 -7.78 3.89 -3.86
CA GLY A 138 -8.91 3.05 -3.46
C GLY A 138 -9.72 3.66 -2.32
N ILE A 139 -10.99 3.99 -2.57
CA ILE A 139 -11.91 4.54 -1.56
C ILE A 139 -12.96 3.48 -1.22
N ALA A 140 -13.03 3.06 0.05
CA ALA A 140 -14.04 2.14 0.56
C ALA A 140 -14.23 2.31 2.07
N GLN A 141 -15.39 1.92 2.60
CA GLN A 141 -15.71 2.03 4.04
C GLN A 141 -14.76 1.24 4.96
N THR A 142 -14.75 1.55 6.26
CA THR A 142 -14.03 0.74 7.26
C THR A 142 -14.58 -0.69 7.28
N GLY A 143 -13.72 -1.68 7.50
CA GLY A 143 -14.12 -3.11 7.46
C GLY A 143 -14.34 -3.70 6.06
N SER A 144 -14.17 -2.94 4.98
CA SER A 144 -14.32 -3.43 3.59
C SER A 144 -13.16 -4.31 3.09
N GLY A 145 -12.16 -4.59 3.91
CA GLY A 145 -11.01 -5.43 3.52
C GLY A 145 -9.92 -4.72 2.70
N LYS A 146 -9.82 -3.38 2.77
CA LYS A 146 -8.76 -2.59 2.12
C LYS A 146 -7.34 -3.10 2.43
N THR A 147 -7.12 -3.56 3.66
CA THR A 147 -5.81 -4.09 4.10
C THR A 147 -5.34 -5.25 3.22
N ALA A 148 -6.18 -6.26 3.01
CA ALA A 148 -5.84 -7.36 2.12
C ALA A 148 -5.78 -6.93 0.63
N ALA A 149 -6.53 -5.89 0.24
CA ALA A 149 -6.52 -5.38 -1.13
C ALA A 149 -5.16 -4.83 -1.58
N TYR A 150 -4.34 -4.29 -0.65
CA TYR A 150 -2.96 -3.89 -0.96
C TYR A 150 -1.91 -4.90 -0.46
N LEU A 151 -2.13 -5.61 0.65
CA LEU A 151 -1.13 -6.55 1.18
C LEU A 151 -0.93 -7.78 0.28
N LEU A 152 -2.01 -8.38 -0.24
CA LEU A 152 -1.91 -9.55 -1.11
C LEU A 152 -1.05 -9.27 -2.36
N PRO A 153 -1.32 -8.22 -3.15
CA PRO A 153 -0.46 -7.89 -4.28
C PRO A 153 0.92 -7.38 -3.85
N MET A 154 1.07 -6.69 -2.71
CA MET A 154 2.38 -6.27 -2.19
C MET A 154 3.28 -7.47 -1.91
N MET A 155 2.77 -8.54 -1.30
CA MET A 155 3.56 -9.74 -1.03
C MET A 155 4.10 -10.36 -2.32
N ILE A 156 3.27 -10.47 -3.35
CA ILE A 156 3.67 -10.96 -4.68
C ILE A 156 4.74 -10.04 -5.27
N HIS A 157 4.49 -8.73 -5.23
CA HIS A 157 5.45 -7.73 -5.70
C HIS A 157 6.81 -7.86 -5.02
N VAL A 158 6.87 -8.13 -3.72
CA VAL A 158 8.14 -8.27 -2.98
C VAL A 158 8.83 -9.60 -3.26
N ILE A 159 8.08 -10.70 -3.29
CA ILE A 159 8.62 -12.06 -3.48
C ILE A 159 9.24 -12.23 -4.88
N ASP A 160 8.65 -11.63 -5.90
CA ASP A 160 9.10 -11.77 -7.29
C ASP A 160 10.18 -10.75 -7.70
N GLN A 161 10.71 -9.95 -6.76
CA GLN A 161 11.87 -9.11 -7.05
C GLN A 161 13.20 -9.88 -6.94
N PRO A 162 14.22 -9.50 -7.74
CA PRO A 162 15.56 -10.02 -7.55
C PRO A 162 16.11 -9.66 -6.16
N GLU A 163 16.91 -10.56 -5.59
CA GLU A 163 17.68 -10.27 -4.37
C GLU A 163 18.64 -9.10 -4.62
N ILE A 164 18.73 -8.20 -3.63
CA ILE A 164 19.55 -6.97 -3.65
C ILE A 164 20.96 -7.27 -3.18
#